data_AF-A0A6N1CYK7-F1
#
_entry.id   AF-A0A6N1CYK7-F1
#
_cell.length_a   1.000
_cell.length_b   1.000
_cell.length_c   1.000
_cell.angle_alpha   90.00
_cell.angle_beta   90.00
_cell.angle_gamma   90.00
#
_symmetry.space_group_name_H-M   'P 1'
#
loop_
_entity.id
_entity.type
_entity.pdbx_description
1 polymer ?
#
loop_
_entity_poly.entity_id
_entity_poly.type
_entity_poly.pdbx_seq_one_letter_code
_entity_poly.pdbx_strand_id
1 'polypeptide(L)'
;MTTNNNFIRATAVAVVVLAGVWQPSADAWGADGKEEPWYTAWLQVTADSSVPIRDTKPSLHWRTDMNTLYRGDTTDQGLGAFQDGILPKAVGSPVIEWMYDWWSHGAGAGKSVYSSTTRDQGLAQRFAKEWVYEIKAPHGIDQDVSGGPVSEQEISFPGGVKRQFIKQACKKDNLADCEPNPNYREPTGHESPLEVAAVSIDWSRITPPEGLAWVTSKQSLWAVGSSIINSVQGADALAQGLRAWNSQVPNLRLASDPESSVFTNSAVVAFRDYTDAKIWAIAQAQNGGWVYEVRPNSVAVDLSGRNTGGREGAFAFIGGIKGGLLMNARRFEKGVGEPVECIGIEKEVCRLENRHQ
;
A
#
# COMPACT_ATOMS: atom_id res chain seq x y z
N MET A 1 14.59 -85.34 17.43
CA MET A 1 13.57 -85.08 16.39
C MET A 1 13.53 -83.58 16.13
N THR A 2 13.57 -83.26 14.85
CA THR A 2 13.68 -81.95 14.20
C THR A 2 12.84 -80.81 14.80
N THR A 3 13.48 -79.68 15.09
CA THR A 3 12.84 -78.36 15.15
C THR A 3 13.44 -77.49 14.05
N ASN A 4 12.64 -77.18 13.02
CA ASN A 4 12.98 -76.23 11.97
C ASN A 4 12.33 -74.87 12.26
N ASN A 5 13.19 -73.85 12.34
CA ASN A 5 13.10 -72.50 11.80
C ASN A 5 11.73 -71.87 11.52
N ASN A 6 11.50 -70.68 12.08
CA ASN A 6 11.58 -69.44 11.29
C ASN A 6 11.65 -68.19 12.20
N PHE A 7 12.76 -67.45 12.10
CA PHE A 7 12.89 -66.09 12.59
C PHE A 7 12.31 -65.14 11.53
N ILE A 8 11.23 -64.42 11.88
CA ILE A 8 10.82 -63.22 11.16
C ILE A 8 11.29 -62.04 12.00
N ARG A 9 12.27 -61.28 11.48
CA ARG A 9 12.62 -59.96 12.00
C ARG A 9 11.49 -59.00 11.65
N ALA A 10 10.66 -58.66 12.63
CA ALA A 10 9.80 -57.48 12.53
C ALA A 10 10.63 -56.25 12.88
N THR A 11 11.01 -55.48 11.86
CA THR A 11 11.48 -54.10 12.02
C THR A 11 10.30 -53.27 12.51
N ALA A 12 10.32 -52.90 13.79
CA ALA A 12 9.41 -51.89 14.33
C ALA A 12 9.76 -50.53 13.71
N VAL A 13 9.00 -50.13 12.69
CA VAL A 13 8.99 -48.73 12.25
C VAL A 13 8.17 -47.98 13.29
N ALA A 14 8.86 -47.23 14.15
CA ALA A 14 8.23 -46.26 15.03
C ALA A 14 7.56 -45.19 14.16
N VAL A 15 6.24 -45.30 13.99
CA VAL A 15 5.42 -44.21 13.47
C VAL A 15 5.41 -43.12 14.54
N VAL A 16 6.31 -42.15 14.40
CA VAL A 16 6.21 -40.89 15.12
C VAL A 16 4.98 -40.18 14.56
N VAL A 17 3.84 -40.37 15.24
CA VAL A 17 2.67 -39.51 15.06
C VAL A 17 3.05 -38.15 15.64
N LEU A 18 3.69 -37.31 14.81
CA LEU A 18 3.67 -35.88 15.03
C LEU A 18 2.22 -35.45 14.88
N ALA A 19 1.51 -35.38 16.00
CA ALA A 19 0.35 -34.53 16.14
C ALA A 19 0.85 -33.07 16.01
N GLY A 20 1.20 -32.69 14.78
CA GLY A 20 1.28 -31.30 14.40
C GLY A 20 -0.12 -30.76 14.55
N VAL A 21 -0.35 -29.99 15.61
CA VAL A 21 -1.52 -29.14 15.72
C VAL A 21 -1.39 -28.15 14.56
N TRP A 22 -2.07 -28.45 13.45
CA TRP A 22 -2.30 -27.49 12.39
C TRP A 22 -3.16 -26.38 13.01
N GLN A 23 -2.50 -25.32 13.48
CA GLN A 23 -3.17 -24.07 13.74
C GLN A 23 -3.68 -23.56 12.40
N PRO A 24 -4.99 -23.28 12.26
CA PRO A 24 -5.49 -22.56 11.10
C PRO A 24 -4.75 -21.23 11.04
N SER A 25 -4.09 -20.93 9.92
CA SER A 25 -3.63 -19.57 9.67
C SER A 25 -4.85 -18.65 9.69
N ALA A 26 -4.68 -17.48 10.30
CA ALA A 26 -5.71 -16.47 10.51
C ALA A 26 -6.08 -15.73 9.21
N ASP A 27 -6.28 -16.47 8.12
CA ASP A 27 -6.56 -15.93 6.79
C ASP A 27 -8.07 -15.96 6.53
N ALA A 28 -8.80 -15.24 7.40
CA ALA A 28 -10.19 -14.89 7.18
C ALA A 28 -10.47 -13.54 7.86
N TRP A 29 -10.20 -12.45 7.13
CA TRP A 29 -10.98 -11.22 7.16
C TRP A 29 -11.48 -10.77 8.55
N GLY A 30 -10.60 -10.12 9.32
CA GLY A 30 -10.97 -9.11 10.32
C GLY A 30 -11.93 -9.49 11.45
N ALA A 31 -12.05 -10.78 11.81
CA ALA A 31 -13.09 -11.25 12.73
C ALA A 31 -12.58 -11.78 14.09
N ASP A 32 -11.33 -11.56 14.48
CA ASP A 32 -10.91 -11.85 15.86
C ASP A 32 -11.26 -10.72 16.85
N GLY A 33 -11.77 -9.59 16.32
CA GLY A 33 -12.18 -8.43 17.11
C GLY A 33 -11.05 -7.76 17.88
N LYS A 34 -9.79 -8.15 17.63
CA LYS A 34 -8.62 -7.53 18.26
C LYS A 34 -8.16 -6.38 17.39
N GLU A 35 -8.04 -5.23 18.03
CA GLU A 35 -7.53 -4.03 17.39
C GLU A 35 -6.09 -4.25 16.92
N GLU A 36 -5.85 -3.98 15.64
CA GLU A 36 -4.55 -4.25 15.01
C GLU A 36 -3.42 -3.48 15.73
N PRO A 37 -2.25 -4.08 15.98
CA PRO A 37 -1.17 -3.44 16.75
C PRO A 37 -0.73 -2.08 16.19
N TRP A 38 -0.71 -1.92 14.86
CA TRP A 38 -0.35 -0.65 14.23
C TRP A 38 -1.38 0.45 14.53
N TYR A 39 -2.67 0.11 14.62
CA TYR A 39 -3.73 1.06 14.91
C TYR A 39 -3.64 1.55 16.35
N THR A 40 -3.39 0.63 17.28
CA THR A 40 -3.14 0.98 18.68
C THR A 40 -1.90 1.88 18.81
N ALA A 41 -0.82 1.57 18.09
CA ALA A 41 0.39 2.38 18.09
C ALA A 41 0.16 3.78 17.49
N TRP A 42 -0.60 3.87 16.40
CA TRP A 42 -1.03 5.14 15.80
C TRP A 42 -1.83 5.99 16.80
N LEU A 43 -2.79 5.40 17.51
CA LEU A 43 -3.57 6.10 18.54
C LEU A 43 -2.70 6.68 19.67
N GLN A 44 -1.53 6.11 19.95
CA GLN A 44 -0.61 6.68 20.94
C GLN A 44 0.03 7.99 20.46
N VAL A 45 0.21 8.16 19.15
CA VAL A 45 0.93 9.29 18.56
C VAL A 45 0.01 10.38 18.02
N THR A 46 -1.15 10.01 17.48
CA THR A 46 -1.99 10.90 16.68
C THR A 46 -2.66 12.02 17.48
N ALA A 47 -2.61 13.25 16.97
CA ALA A 47 -3.31 14.39 17.55
C ALA A 47 -4.79 14.47 17.14
N ASP A 48 -5.15 13.78 16.05
CA ASP A 48 -6.48 13.72 15.48
C ASP A 48 -6.84 12.28 15.10
N SER A 49 -7.51 11.59 16.02
CA SER A 49 -7.96 10.22 15.82
C SER A 49 -9.22 10.11 14.96
N SER A 50 -9.77 11.22 14.45
CA SER A 50 -10.93 11.18 13.55
C SER A 50 -10.54 10.90 12.11
N VAL A 51 -9.25 10.92 11.79
CA VAL A 51 -8.74 10.55 10.46
C VAL A 51 -9.13 9.11 10.13
N PRO A 52 -9.74 8.85 8.95
CA PRO A 52 -10.07 7.50 8.48
C PRO A 52 -8.80 6.75 8.05
N ILE A 53 -7.96 6.38 9.02
CA ILE A 53 -6.61 5.88 8.74
C ILE A 53 -6.60 4.55 7.98
N ARG A 54 -7.64 3.72 8.14
CA ARG A 54 -7.79 2.45 7.42
C ARG A 54 -8.01 2.64 5.91
N ASP A 55 -8.38 3.85 5.50
CA ASP A 55 -8.59 4.20 4.10
C ASP A 55 -7.37 4.89 3.49
N THR A 56 -6.27 5.05 4.25
CA THR A 56 -5.06 5.74 3.81
C THR A 56 -4.48 5.12 2.54
N LYS A 57 -4.10 5.98 1.59
CA LYS A 57 -3.57 5.60 0.28
C LYS A 57 -2.07 5.91 0.17
N PRO A 58 -1.31 5.19 -0.67
CA PRO A 58 -1.74 3.95 -1.30
C PRO A 58 -1.68 2.80 -0.30
N SER A 59 -2.70 1.96 -0.36
CA SER A 59 -2.78 0.66 0.27
C SER A 59 -3.49 -0.25 -0.74
N LEU A 60 -3.05 -1.49 -0.89
CA LEU A 60 -3.74 -2.41 -1.80
C LEU A 60 -5.05 -2.86 -1.15
N HIS A 61 -6.17 -2.39 -1.69
CA HIS A 61 -7.50 -2.80 -1.28
C HIS A 61 -8.03 -3.87 -2.22
N TRP A 62 -8.18 -5.06 -1.69
CA TRP A 62 -8.83 -6.17 -2.38
C TRP A 62 -10.34 -5.95 -2.41
N ARG A 63 -10.96 -6.06 -3.60
CA ARG A 63 -12.41 -6.03 -3.68
C ARG A 63 -13.01 -7.24 -2.97
N THR A 64 -14.19 -7.03 -2.41
CA THR A 64 -14.90 -8.02 -1.60
C THR A 64 -16.16 -8.54 -2.29
N ASP A 65 -16.60 -7.81 -3.33
CA ASP A 65 -17.81 -8.09 -4.08
C ASP A 65 -17.55 -9.05 -5.25
N MET A 66 -18.58 -9.80 -5.66
CA MET A 66 -18.52 -10.79 -6.75
C MET A 66 -19.16 -10.28 -8.06
N ASN A 67 -19.23 -8.96 -8.26
CA ASN A 67 -19.78 -8.38 -9.48
C ASN A 67 -19.00 -8.82 -10.72
N THR A 68 -19.71 -9.02 -11.82
CA THR A 68 -19.13 -9.29 -13.13
C THR A 68 -18.10 -8.22 -13.51
N LEU A 69 -17.01 -8.69 -14.09
CA LEU A 69 -15.93 -7.90 -14.64
C LEU A 69 -15.79 -8.13 -16.13
N TYR A 70 -15.17 -7.17 -16.79
CA TYR A 70 -14.91 -7.20 -18.21
C TYR A 70 -13.45 -6.94 -18.51
N ARG A 71 -12.93 -7.58 -19.54
CA ARG A 71 -11.58 -7.32 -20.05
C ARG A 71 -11.60 -7.30 -21.57
N GLY A 72 -11.13 -6.21 -22.16
CA GLY A 72 -10.77 -6.20 -23.57
C GLY A 72 -9.47 -6.95 -23.79
N ASP A 73 -9.42 -7.84 -24.79
CA ASP A 73 -8.17 -8.51 -25.13
C ASP A 73 -7.18 -7.53 -25.79
N THR A 74 -6.08 -7.28 -25.09
CA THR A 74 -4.96 -6.46 -25.58
C THR A 74 -3.73 -7.29 -25.96
N THR A 75 -3.76 -8.59 -25.70
CA THR A 75 -2.61 -9.52 -25.73
C THR A 75 -2.72 -10.58 -26.80
N ASP A 76 -3.73 -10.50 -27.66
CA ASP A 76 -4.00 -11.43 -28.76
C ASP A 76 -4.18 -12.90 -28.27
N GLN A 77 -4.68 -13.09 -27.04
CA GLN A 77 -4.93 -14.43 -26.50
C GLN A 77 -6.13 -15.11 -27.18
N GLY A 78 -7.13 -14.32 -27.57
CA GLY A 78 -8.40 -14.77 -28.11
C GLY A 78 -9.05 -15.88 -27.28
N LEU A 79 -9.71 -16.81 -27.95
CA LEU A 79 -10.33 -17.96 -27.28
C LEU A 79 -9.31 -18.91 -26.60
N GLY A 80 -8.01 -18.73 -26.83
CA GLY A 80 -6.95 -19.42 -26.07
C GLY A 80 -7.01 -19.12 -24.56
N ALA A 81 -7.59 -17.98 -24.18
CA ALA A 81 -7.86 -17.65 -22.78
C ALA A 81 -8.76 -18.69 -22.08
N PHE A 82 -9.59 -19.44 -22.81
CA PHE A 82 -10.40 -20.53 -22.23
C PHE A 82 -9.56 -21.76 -21.84
N GLN A 83 -8.34 -21.89 -22.34
CA GLN A 83 -7.40 -22.95 -21.98
C GLN A 83 -6.38 -22.49 -20.95
N ASP A 84 -5.85 -21.27 -21.09
CA ASP A 84 -4.73 -20.81 -20.27
C ASP A 84 -5.16 -19.86 -19.15
N GLY A 85 -6.35 -19.28 -19.25
CA GLY A 85 -6.78 -18.15 -18.44
C GLY A 85 -6.39 -16.81 -19.04
N ILE A 86 -6.74 -15.73 -18.35
CA ILE A 86 -6.23 -14.39 -18.65
C ILE A 86 -4.82 -14.30 -18.09
N LEU A 87 -3.84 -14.27 -18.97
CA LEU A 87 -2.43 -14.27 -18.59
C LEU A 87 -1.92 -12.83 -18.44
N PRO A 88 -1.07 -12.56 -17.43
CA PRO A 88 -0.41 -11.27 -17.31
C PRO A 88 0.67 -11.11 -18.39
N LYS A 89 0.97 -9.85 -18.76
CA LYS A 89 1.99 -9.52 -19.79
C LYS A 89 3.41 -9.94 -19.41
N ALA A 90 3.66 -10.25 -18.15
CA ALA A 90 4.92 -10.84 -17.68
C ALA A 90 5.21 -12.22 -18.30
N VAL A 91 4.17 -12.97 -18.67
CA VAL A 91 4.32 -14.30 -19.28
C VAL A 91 5.05 -14.15 -20.62
N GLY A 92 6.12 -14.94 -20.79
CA GLY A 92 7.03 -14.86 -21.94
C GLY A 92 8.30 -14.03 -21.70
N SER A 93 8.41 -13.32 -20.57
CA SER A 93 9.65 -12.67 -20.13
C SER A 93 10.33 -13.46 -19.00
N PRO A 94 11.66 -13.38 -18.83
CA PRO A 94 12.36 -13.95 -17.68
C PRO A 94 11.79 -13.43 -16.35
N VAL A 95 11.66 -14.30 -15.34
CA VAL A 95 11.06 -13.98 -14.01
C VAL A 95 11.76 -12.81 -13.31
N ILE A 96 13.06 -12.63 -13.55
CA ILE A 96 13.82 -11.50 -12.99
C ILE A 96 13.35 -10.14 -13.52
N GLU A 97 12.73 -10.11 -14.71
CA GLU A 97 12.24 -8.90 -15.36
C GLU A 97 10.75 -8.61 -15.08
N TRP A 98 10.09 -9.46 -14.31
CA TRP A 98 8.67 -9.28 -13.99
C TRP A 98 8.47 -8.04 -13.13
N MET A 99 7.51 -7.21 -13.52
CA MET A 99 7.14 -5.98 -12.82
C MET A 99 6.05 -6.28 -11.80
N TYR A 100 6.43 -6.23 -10.52
CA TYR A 100 5.55 -6.42 -9.37
C TYR A 100 5.02 -5.11 -8.77
N ASP A 101 5.51 -3.97 -9.24
CA ASP A 101 5.02 -2.69 -8.76
C ASP A 101 3.61 -2.42 -9.31
N TRP A 102 2.62 -2.50 -8.42
CA TRP A 102 1.22 -2.27 -8.74
C TRP A 102 0.99 -0.83 -9.19
N TRP A 103 1.71 0.14 -8.62
CA TRP A 103 1.58 1.53 -9.05
C TRP A 103 2.03 1.75 -10.51
N SER A 104 3.15 1.15 -10.90
CA SER A 104 3.63 1.19 -12.30
C SER A 104 2.77 0.33 -13.24
N HIS A 105 1.83 -0.46 -12.71
CA HIS A 105 0.82 -1.14 -13.51
C HIS A 105 -0.25 -0.14 -13.95
N GLY A 106 -0.25 0.18 -15.23
CA GLY A 106 -1.28 1.00 -15.88
C GLY A 106 -1.41 0.62 -17.35
N ALA A 107 -2.24 1.36 -18.07
CA ALA A 107 -2.49 1.13 -19.49
C ALA A 107 -1.17 1.08 -20.29
N GLY A 108 -0.84 -0.10 -20.81
CA GLY A 108 0.35 -0.31 -21.63
C GLY A 108 1.60 -0.78 -20.88
N ALA A 109 1.59 -0.93 -19.55
CA ALA A 109 2.74 -1.43 -18.80
C ALA A 109 3.19 -2.81 -19.34
N GLY A 110 4.45 -2.90 -19.75
CA GLY A 110 5.08 -4.14 -20.19
C GLY A 110 5.49 -5.01 -19.02
N LYS A 111 5.56 -6.33 -19.22
CA LYS A 111 6.10 -7.30 -18.24
C LYS A 111 5.42 -7.30 -16.87
N SER A 112 4.22 -6.72 -16.79
CA SER A 112 3.45 -6.64 -15.55
C SER A 112 2.92 -8.00 -15.14
N VAL A 113 3.00 -8.32 -13.84
CA VAL A 113 2.41 -9.54 -13.26
C VAL A 113 0.89 -9.45 -13.09
N TYR A 114 0.31 -8.27 -13.33
CA TYR A 114 -1.12 -8.04 -13.15
C TYR A 114 -1.87 -8.14 -14.49
N SER A 115 -3.10 -8.65 -14.44
CA SER A 115 -4.06 -8.53 -15.52
C SER A 115 -5.20 -7.60 -15.12
N SER A 116 -5.35 -6.51 -15.86
CA SER A 116 -6.43 -5.54 -15.65
C SER A 116 -7.78 -6.07 -16.13
N THR A 117 -8.81 -5.81 -15.35
CA THR A 117 -10.21 -5.93 -15.71
C THR A 117 -10.92 -4.65 -15.28
N THR A 118 -12.15 -4.41 -15.72
CA THR A 118 -12.94 -3.24 -15.34
C THR A 118 -14.39 -3.65 -15.08
N ARG A 119 -15.08 -2.89 -14.23
CA ARG A 119 -16.53 -3.00 -14.04
C ARG A 119 -17.33 -2.45 -15.23
N ASP A 120 -16.71 -1.65 -16.11
CA ASP A 120 -17.36 -1.03 -17.27
C ASP A 120 -17.12 -1.85 -18.55
N GLN A 121 -18.17 -2.53 -19.04
CA GLN A 121 -18.13 -3.30 -20.29
C GLN A 121 -17.76 -2.44 -21.52
N GLY A 122 -18.24 -1.20 -21.57
CA GLY A 122 -17.95 -0.28 -22.67
C GLY A 122 -16.49 0.17 -22.67
N LEU A 123 -15.88 0.35 -21.49
CA LEU A 123 -14.44 0.61 -21.37
C LEU A 123 -13.62 -0.60 -21.83
N ALA A 124 -13.98 -1.81 -21.38
CA ALA A 124 -13.34 -3.04 -21.84
C ALA A 124 -13.43 -3.19 -23.37
N GLN A 125 -14.60 -2.91 -23.95
CA GLN A 125 -14.81 -2.92 -25.40
C GLN A 125 -13.91 -1.92 -26.12
N ARG A 126 -13.72 -0.69 -25.61
CA ARG A 126 -12.82 0.31 -26.22
C ARG A 126 -11.39 -0.22 -26.36
N PHE A 127 -10.87 -0.89 -25.32
CA PHE A 127 -9.51 -1.43 -25.30
C PHE A 127 -9.33 -2.76 -26.03
N ALA A 128 -10.41 -3.51 -26.26
CA ALA A 128 -10.33 -4.78 -26.97
C ALA A 128 -9.79 -4.60 -28.39
N LYS A 129 -8.97 -5.55 -28.85
CA LYS A 129 -8.69 -5.69 -30.28
C LYS A 129 -9.80 -6.44 -31.00
N GLU A 130 -10.20 -7.58 -30.45
CA GLU A 130 -11.21 -8.46 -31.04
C GLU A 130 -12.22 -8.98 -30.02
N TRP A 131 -11.75 -9.40 -28.85
CA TRP A 131 -12.60 -10.06 -27.84
C TRP A 131 -12.77 -9.22 -26.58
N VAL A 132 -13.97 -9.26 -26.02
CA VAL A 132 -14.31 -8.75 -24.69
C VAL A 132 -14.69 -9.94 -23.83
N TYR A 133 -13.87 -10.23 -22.82
CA TYR A 133 -14.13 -11.31 -21.85
C TYR A 133 -15.09 -10.84 -20.78
N GLU A 134 -16.05 -11.69 -20.42
CA GLU A 134 -16.84 -11.59 -19.21
C GLU A 134 -16.22 -12.51 -18.14
N ILE A 135 -15.86 -11.94 -17.01
CA ILE A 135 -15.09 -12.59 -15.94
C ILE A 135 -15.89 -12.49 -14.64
N LYS A 136 -15.96 -13.59 -13.91
CA LYS A 136 -16.48 -13.62 -12.54
C LYS A 136 -15.49 -14.37 -11.67
N ALA A 137 -14.74 -13.61 -10.87
CA ALA A 137 -13.70 -14.10 -9.99
C ALA A 137 -13.79 -13.37 -8.64
N PRO A 138 -13.47 -14.02 -7.51
CA PRO A 138 -13.25 -13.32 -6.25
C PRO A 138 -11.93 -12.54 -6.29
N HIS A 139 -11.78 -11.60 -5.36
CA HIS A 139 -10.58 -10.77 -5.19
C HIS A 139 -10.26 -9.88 -6.40
N GLY A 140 -9.00 -9.46 -6.49
CA GLY A 140 -8.52 -8.41 -7.38
C GLY A 140 -8.35 -7.09 -6.62
N ILE A 141 -7.28 -6.37 -6.94
CA ILE A 141 -6.96 -5.08 -6.31
C ILE A 141 -7.84 -4.02 -6.96
N ASP A 142 -8.64 -3.32 -6.16
CA ASP A 142 -9.48 -2.21 -6.59
C ASP A 142 -8.66 -0.93 -6.72
N GLN A 143 -8.49 -0.45 -7.94
CA GLN A 143 -7.60 0.66 -8.22
C GLN A 143 -8.09 2.00 -7.69
N ASP A 144 -9.40 2.22 -7.71
CA ASP A 144 -10.00 3.48 -7.25
C ASP A 144 -9.85 3.62 -5.73
N VAL A 145 -10.16 2.54 -5.01
CA VAL A 145 -10.03 2.51 -3.55
C VAL A 145 -8.56 2.49 -3.15
N SER A 146 -7.69 1.77 -3.86
CA SER A 146 -6.24 1.71 -3.60
C SER A 146 -5.50 3.00 -3.92
N GLY A 147 -6.14 3.94 -4.63
CA GLY A 147 -5.56 5.24 -4.94
C GLY A 147 -4.65 5.25 -6.16
N GLY A 148 -4.93 4.39 -7.13
CA GLY A 148 -4.21 4.31 -8.41
C GLY A 148 -4.28 5.61 -9.22
N PRO A 149 -3.43 5.74 -10.25
CA PRO A 149 -3.25 6.99 -10.98
C PRO A 149 -4.46 7.36 -11.87
N VAL A 150 -5.23 6.36 -12.31
CA VAL A 150 -6.34 6.53 -13.24
C VAL A 150 -7.56 5.79 -12.71
N SER A 151 -8.72 6.46 -12.74
CA SER A 151 -10.00 5.87 -12.39
C SER A 151 -10.69 5.31 -13.62
N GLU A 152 -10.57 3.99 -13.78
CA GLU A 152 -11.15 3.21 -14.86
C GLU A 152 -12.09 2.10 -14.33
N GLN A 153 -12.49 2.22 -13.05
CA GLN A 153 -13.13 1.14 -12.29
C GLN A 153 -12.33 -0.17 -12.40
N GLU A 154 -11.01 -0.03 -12.44
CA GLU A 154 -10.07 -1.10 -12.73
C GLU A 154 -9.93 -2.01 -11.52
N ILE A 155 -9.93 -3.31 -11.81
CA ILE A 155 -9.56 -4.37 -10.88
C ILE A 155 -8.36 -5.13 -11.45
N SER A 156 -7.21 -5.02 -10.78
CA SER A 156 -5.96 -5.67 -11.18
C SER A 156 -5.83 -7.02 -10.50
N PHE A 157 -5.66 -8.10 -11.27
CA PHE A 157 -5.44 -9.45 -10.74
C PHE A 157 -3.96 -9.84 -10.79
N PRO A 158 -3.25 -9.95 -9.66
CA PRO A 158 -1.88 -10.44 -9.64
C PRO A 158 -1.84 -11.91 -10.07
N GLY A 159 -0.95 -12.24 -11.01
CA GLY A 159 -0.88 -13.57 -11.61
C GLY A 159 -1.99 -13.85 -12.64
N GLY A 160 -2.84 -12.88 -12.97
CA GLY A 160 -3.93 -13.04 -13.93
C GLY A 160 -5.13 -13.79 -13.37
N VAL A 161 -5.97 -14.35 -14.25
CA VAL A 161 -7.24 -15.00 -13.86
C VAL A 161 -7.36 -16.36 -14.52
N LYS A 162 -7.48 -17.43 -13.72
CA LYS A 162 -7.64 -18.79 -14.26
C LYS A 162 -8.87 -18.91 -15.16
N ARG A 163 -8.76 -19.77 -16.17
CA ARG A 163 -9.81 -20.04 -17.16
C ARG A 163 -11.19 -20.30 -16.57
N GLN A 164 -11.28 -20.97 -15.43
CA GLN A 164 -12.57 -21.35 -14.84
C GLN A 164 -13.40 -20.15 -14.36
N PHE A 165 -12.78 -18.97 -14.19
CA PHE A 165 -13.46 -17.74 -13.82
C PHE A 165 -13.85 -16.87 -15.02
N ILE A 166 -13.48 -17.28 -16.25
CA ILE A 166 -13.88 -16.62 -17.49
C ILE A 166 -15.18 -17.27 -17.94
N LYS A 167 -16.26 -16.50 -18.02
CA LYS A 167 -17.58 -17.04 -18.37
C LYS A 167 -17.75 -17.20 -19.88
N GLN A 168 -17.39 -16.16 -20.63
CA GLN A 168 -17.53 -16.10 -22.08
C GLN A 168 -16.64 -15.01 -22.68
N ALA A 169 -16.50 -15.01 -24.00
CA ALA A 169 -15.83 -13.98 -24.76
C ALA A 169 -16.74 -13.54 -25.91
N CYS A 170 -17.01 -12.25 -26.02
CA CYS A 170 -17.86 -11.69 -27.08
C CYS A 170 -17.04 -10.86 -28.06
N LYS A 171 -17.46 -10.82 -29.34
CA LYS A 171 -16.82 -9.96 -30.33
C LYS A 171 -16.98 -8.49 -29.94
N LYS A 172 -15.91 -7.72 -30.04
CA LYS A 172 -15.89 -6.28 -29.74
C LYS A 172 -16.97 -5.54 -30.51
N ASP A 173 -17.15 -5.83 -31.80
CA ASP A 173 -18.10 -5.09 -32.65
C ASP A 173 -19.54 -5.60 -32.53
N ASN A 174 -19.75 -6.73 -31.83
CA ASN A 174 -21.07 -7.30 -31.57
C ASN A 174 -21.06 -8.08 -30.25
N LEU A 175 -21.44 -7.42 -29.15
CA LEU A 175 -21.46 -8.03 -27.82
C LEU A 175 -22.56 -9.09 -27.63
N ALA A 176 -23.39 -9.37 -28.64
CA ALA A 176 -24.30 -10.50 -28.67
C ALA A 176 -23.69 -11.75 -29.33
N ASP A 177 -22.58 -11.61 -30.06
CA ASP A 177 -21.84 -12.71 -30.69
C ASP A 177 -20.76 -13.18 -29.72
N CYS A 178 -21.11 -14.21 -28.92
CA CYS A 178 -20.31 -14.69 -27.81
C CYS A 178 -20.00 -16.17 -27.91
N GLU A 179 -18.78 -16.53 -27.54
CA GLU A 179 -18.34 -17.89 -27.35
C GLU A 179 -18.36 -18.24 -25.85
N PRO A 180 -19.17 -19.21 -25.41
CA PRO A 180 -19.19 -19.63 -24.01
C PRO A 180 -17.93 -20.42 -23.66
N ASN A 181 -17.39 -20.21 -22.46
CA ASN A 181 -16.24 -20.98 -22.01
C ASN A 181 -16.69 -22.34 -21.43
N PRO A 182 -16.32 -23.48 -22.04
CA PRO A 182 -16.69 -24.81 -21.52
C PRO A 182 -16.08 -25.11 -20.14
N ASN A 183 -15.00 -24.41 -19.79
CA ASN A 183 -14.30 -24.57 -18.52
C ASN A 183 -14.85 -23.68 -17.40
N TYR A 184 -15.81 -22.79 -17.67
CA TYR A 184 -16.35 -21.90 -16.66
C TYR A 184 -16.96 -22.66 -15.48
N ARG A 185 -16.65 -22.22 -14.27
CA ARG A 185 -17.25 -22.69 -13.02
C ARG A 185 -17.63 -21.47 -12.21
N GLU A 186 -18.88 -21.45 -11.75
CA GLU A 186 -19.37 -20.38 -10.89
C GLU A 186 -18.51 -20.31 -9.62
N PRO A 187 -17.84 -19.17 -9.32
CA PRO A 187 -17.01 -19.06 -8.13
C PRO A 187 -17.85 -19.08 -6.86
N THR A 188 -17.29 -19.67 -5.81
CA THR A 188 -17.90 -19.74 -4.48
C THR A 188 -17.68 -18.48 -3.66
N GLY A 189 -16.63 -17.72 -3.96
CA GLY A 189 -16.16 -16.58 -3.17
C GLY A 189 -15.18 -16.99 -2.06
N HIS A 190 -14.95 -18.29 -1.86
CA HIS A 190 -14.02 -18.83 -0.87
C HIS A 190 -12.64 -19.14 -1.44
N GLU A 191 -12.46 -19.02 -2.76
CA GLU A 191 -11.16 -19.23 -3.40
C GLU A 191 -10.17 -18.18 -2.92
N SER A 192 -8.94 -18.59 -2.60
CA SER A 192 -7.84 -17.68 -2.28
C SER A 192 -7.34 -16.93 -3.53
N PRO A 193 -6.61 -15.79 -3.37
CA PRO A 193 -5.96 -15.12 -4.50
C PRO A 193 -5.05 -16.04 -5.33
N LEU A 194 -4.37 -16.99 -4.68
CA LEU A 194 -3.57 -18.03 -5.33
C LEU A 194 -4.39 -19.00 -6.19
N GLU A 195 -5.60 -19.32 -5.74
CA GLU A 195 -6.52 -20.17 -6.49
C GLU A 195 -7.13 -19.43 -7.69
N VAL A 196 -7.20 -18.10 -7.65
CA VAL A 196 -7.63 -17.23 -8.76
C VAL A 196 -6.52 -17.05 -9.80
N ALA A 197 -5.27 -16.90 -9.38
CA ALA A 197 -4.14 -16.56 -10.25
C ALA A 197 -3.88 -17.61 -11.35
N ALA A 198 -3.84 -17.17 -12.61
CA ALA A 198 -3.53 -18.05 -13.76
C ALA A 198 -2.08 -18.57 -13.74
N VAL A 199 -1.15 -17.77 -13.22
CA VAL A 199 0.27 -18.13 -13.09
C VAL A 199 0.77 -17.90 -11.67
N SER A 200 1.76 -18.69 -11.26
CA SER A 200 2.45 -18.49 -9.99
C SER A 200 3.34 -17.24 -10.05
N ILE A 201 3.26 -16.41 -9.02
CA ILE A 201 4.06 -15.19 -8.83
C ILE A 201 4.68 -15.19 -7.43
N ASP A 202 5.70 -14.38 -7.22
CA ASP A 202 6.22 -14.11 -5.89
C ASP A 202 5.42 -12.98 -5.21
N TRP A 203 4.41 -13.37 -4.43
CA TRP A 203 3.52 -12.45 -3.73
C TRP A 203 4.23 -11.49 -2.78
N SER A 204 5.39 -11.88 -2.26
CA SER A 204 6.19 -11.02 -1.36
C SER A 204 6.81 -9.81 -2.07
N ARG A 205 6.88 -9.84 -3.41
CA ARG A 205 7.44 -8.76 -4.23
C ARG A 205 6.40 -7.73 -4.67
N ILE A 206 5.10 -7.96 -4.44
CA ILE A 206 4.05 -6.99 -4.75
C ILE A 206 4.30 -5.70 -3.97
N THR A 207 4.32 -4.56 -4.67
CA THR A 207 4.49 -3.24 -4.04
C THR A 207 3.38 -2.27 -4.45
N PRO A 208 2.84 -1.46 -3.52
CA PRO A 208 3.11 -1.47 -2.07
C PRO A 208 2.65 -2.79 -1.42
N PRO A 209 3.22 -3.18 -0.26
CA PRO A 209 2.68 -4.28 0.52
C PRO A 209 1.25 -3.95 0.97
N GLU A 210 0.53 -4.95 1.45
CA GLU A 210 -0.75 -4.73 2.11
C GLU A 210 -0.53 -3.92 3.40
N GLY A 211 -1.29 -2.83 3.56
CA GLY A 211 -1.11 -1.88 4.65
C GLY A 211 0.01 -0.86 4.44
N LEU A 212 0.27 -0.07 5.49
CA LEU A 212 1.27 1.01 5.46
C LEU A 212 2.61 0.54 6.02
N ALA A 213 3.70 1.13 5.53
CA ALA A 213 5.06 0.90 6.01
C ALA A 213 5.29 1.57 7.38
N TRP A 214 4.63 1.06 8.41
CA TRP A 214 4.75 1.54 9.78
C TRP A 214 6.15 1.28 10.34
N VAL A 215 6.77 2.32 10.89
CA VAL A 215 8.11 2.27 11.46
C VAL A 215 8.14 2.94 12.83
N THR A 216 8.94 2.39 13.73
CA THR A 216 9.24 2.98 15.03
C THR A 216 10.68 3.48 15.00
N SER A 217 10.88 4.80 14.93
CA SER A 217 12.22 5.37 14.90
C SER A 217 12.85 5.36 16.30
N LYS A 218 14.07 4.83 16.44
CA LYS A 218 14.83 4.91 17.70
C LYS A 218 15.42 6.29 17.98
N GLN A 219 15.46 7.15 16.96
CA GLN A 219 15.98 8.52 17.03
C GLN A 219 14.81 9.51 16.89
N SER A 220 15.05 10.76 17.29
CA SER A 220 14.10 11.84 17.04
C SER A 220 13.84 11.98 15.54
N LEU A 221 12.59 12.27 15.17
CA LEU A 221 12.24 12.73 13.84
C LEU A 221 11.97 14.23 13.90
N TRP A 222 12.12 14.93 12.77
CA TRP A 222 12.00 16.37 12.69
C TRP A 222 10.77 16.75 11.90
N ALA A 223 9.64 16.89 12.60
CA ALA A 223 8.36 17.27 12.01
C ALA A 223 8.40 18.71 11.53
N VAL A 224 7.81 18.98 10.39
CA VAL A 224 7.75 20.33 9.82
C VAL A 224 6.33 20.87 9.86
N GLY A 225 6.22 22.20 9.99
CA GLY A 225 4.93 22.87 9.95
C GLY A 225 4.97 24.30 9.46
N SER A 226 3.84 24.81 8.99
CA SER A 226 3.67 26.20 8.56
C SER A 226 2.20 26.65 8.66
N SER A 227 1.93 27.92 8.38
CA SER A 227 0.57 28.49 8.43
C SER A 227 -0.32 28.03 7.30
N ILE A 228 0.25 27.37 6.30
CA ILE A 228 -0.48 26.81 5.16
C ILE A 228 -1.03 25.42 5.52
N ILE A 229 -0.30 24.66 6.35
CA ILE A 229 -0.56 23.22 6.54
C ILE A 229 -0.92 22.84 7.98
N ASN A 230 -0.72 23.72 8.96
CA ASN A 230 -1.08 23.47 10.34
C ASN A 230 -1.91 24.62 10.91
N SER A 231 -3.02 24.26 11.55
CA SER A 231 -3.90 25.20 12.26
C SER A 231 -3.32 25.71 13.58
N VAL A 232 -2.31 25.02 14.10
CA VAL A 232 -1.61 25.33 15.36
C VAL A 232 -0.10 25.25 15.15
N GLN A 233 0.65 26.16 15.77
CA GLN A 233 2.10 26.29 15.60
C GLN A 233 2.81 26.67 16.89
N GLY A 234 4.14 26.57 16.88
CA GLY A 234 5.00 27.04 17.94
C GLY A 234 4.63 26.41 19.28
N ALA A 235 4.46 27.26 20.30
CA ALA A 235 4.15 26.81 21.66
C ALA A 235 2.80 26.07 21.73
N ASP A 236 1.82 26.51 20.94
CA ASP A 236 0.50 25.88 20.92
C ASP A 236 0.57 24.47 20.34
N ALA A 237 1.41 24.24 19.32
CA ALA A 237 1.64 22.89 18.81
C ALA A 237 2.28 21.98 19.87
N LEU A 238 3.23 22.47 20.66
CA LEU A 238 3.83 21.72 21.78
C LEU A 238 2.80 21.40 22.88
N ALA A 239 1.88 22.31 23.18
CA ALA A 239 0.88 22.11 24.22
C ALA A 239 -0.28 21.22 23.77
N GLN A 240 -0.80 21.45 22.56
CA GLN A 240 -2.07 20.91 22.08
C GLN A 240 -1.90 19.81 21.03
N GLY A 241 -0.70 19.66 20.49
CA GLY A 241 -0.35 18.76 19.39
C GLY A 241 -0.28 19.48 18.05
N LEU A 242 0.68 19.06 17.22
CA LEU A 242 0.81 19.53 15.85
C LEU A 242 -0.18 18.77 14.98
N ARG A 243 -1.27 19.44 14.61
CA ARG A 243 -2.31 18.88 13.75
C ARG A 243 -2.08 19.30 12.31
N ALA A 244 -2.35 18.39 11.39
CA ALA A 244 -2.47 18.71 9.99
C ALA A 244 -3.80 19.49 9.74
N TRP A 245 -3.95 20.11 8.58
CA TRP A 245 -5.03 21.05 8.27
C TRP A 245 -6.47 20.46 8.28
N ASN A 246 -6.63 19.15 8.06
CA ASN A 246 -7.93 18.47 8.06
C ASN A 246 -7.84 17.00 8.50
N SER A 247 -8.98 16.31 8.50
CA SER A 247 -9.10 14.92 8.92
C SER A 247 -9.48 13.96 7.79
N GLN A 248 -9.21 14.33 6.52
CA GLN A 248 -9.59 13.53 5.36
C GLN A 248 -8.67 12.31 5.17
N VAL A 249 -9.08 11.38 4.31
CA VAL A 249 -8.26 10.22 3.91
C VAL A 249 -6.93 10.71 3.28
N PRO A 250 -5.76 10.41 3.87
CA PRO A 250 -4.49 10.84 3.28
C PRO A 250 -4.10 9.96 2.08
N ASN A 251 -3.53 10.58 1.04
CA ASN A 251 -2.76 9.89 -0.01
C ASN A 251 -1.26 10.16 0.15
N LEU A 252 -0.57 9.32 0.92
CA LEU A 252 0.83 9.43 1.27
C LEU A 252 1.77 9.52 0.05
N ARG A 253 1.42 8.94 -1.10
CA ARG A 253 2.19 9.11 -2.35
C ARG A 253 2.50 10.56 -2.65
N LEU A 254 1.57 11.44 -2.30
CA LEU A 254 1.68 12.86 -2.54
C LEU A 254 2.38 13.60 -1.39
N ALA A 255 2.68 12.98 -0.24
CA ALA A 255 3.26 13.62 0.93
C ALA A 255 4.75 14.02 0.79
N SER A 256 5.29 14.14 -0.43
CA SER A 256 6.68 14.51 -0.70
C SER A 256 6.98 16.01 -0.60
N ASP A 257 5.95 16.85 -0.81
CA ASP A 257 5.99 18.30 -0.66
C ASP A 257 5.00 18.76 0.42
N PRO A 258 5.45 19.03 1.65
CA PRO A 258 4.57 19.29 2.76
C PRO A 258 3.50 20.38 2.53
N GLU A 259 3.73 21.43 1.74
CA GLU A 259 2.81 22.58 1.60
C GLU A 259 1.85 22.57 0.42
N SER A 260 1.95 21.63 -0.51
CA SER A 260 1.24 21.83 -1.76
C SER A 260 -0.30 21.67 -1.58
N SER A 261 -1.07 22.06 -2.60
CA SER A 261 -2.53 22.20 -2.49
C SER A 261 -3.33 20.91 -2.71
N VAL A 262 -2.67 19.83 -3.15
CA VAL A 262 -3.30 18.53 -3.48
C VAL A 262 -3.32 17.59 -2.26
N PHE A 263 -2.83 18.06 -1.10
CA PHE A 263 -2.14 17.19 -0.15
C PHE A 263 -3.00 16.60 0.94
N THR A 264 -2.41 15.54 1.46
CA THR A 264 -2.56 14.89 2.76
C THR A 264 -2.65 15.89 3.91
N ASN A 265 -3.70 16.69 3.95
CA ASN A 265 -3.98 17.64 5.01
C ASN A 265 -4.27 16.96 6.35
N SER A 266 -4.33 15.63 6.39
CA SER A 266 -4.36 14.85 7.61
C SER A 266 -3.01 14.30 8.03
N ALA A 267 -1.90 14.56 7.32
CA ALA A 267 -0.57 14.09 7.70
C ALA A 267 0.38 15.24 8.01
N VAL A 268 1.18 15.09 9.06
CA VAL A 268 2.34 15.94 9.34
C VAL A 268 3.58 15.22 8.82
N VAL A 269 4.31 15.88 7.92
CA VAL A 269 5.57 15.34 7.40
C VAL A 269 6.70 15.59 8.39
N ALA A 270 7.58 14.62 8.52
CA ALA A 270 8.81 14.72 9.28
C ALA A 270 10.00 14.16 8.50
N PHE A 271 11.20 14.56 8.91
CA PHE A 271 12.45 14.10 8.32
C PHE A 271 13.29 13.36 9.34
N ARG A 272 14.07 12.39 8.85
CA ARG A 272 15.10 11.71 9.65
C ARG A 272 16.12 12.71 10.15
N ASP A 273 16.59 13.55 9.24
CA ASP A 273 17.67 14.49 9.49
C ASP A 273 17.13 15.89 9.71
N TYR A 274 17.64 16.54 10.76
CA TYR A 274 17.30 17.92 11.09
C TYR A 274 17.61 18.87 9.92
N THR A 275 18.73 18.63 9.23
CA THR A 275 19.17 19.43 8.08
C THR A 275 18.12 19.44 6.97
N ASP A 276 17.46 18.32 6.69
CA ASP A 276 16.42 18.25 5.66
C ASP A 276 15.16 19.03 6.07
N ALA A 277 14.75 18.90 7.34
CA ALA A 277 13.64 19.67 7.89
C ALA A 277 13.92 21.19 7.85
N LYS A 278 15.15 21.58 8.20
CA LYS A 278 15.63 22.96 8.11
C LYS A 278 15.64 23.46 6.67
N ILE A 279 16.19 22.69 5.73
CA ILE A 279 16.22 23.04 4.30
C ILE A 279 14.80 23.24 3.79
N TRP A 280 13.87 22.35 4.14
CA TRP A 280 12.46 22.54 3.81
C TRP A 280 11.95 23.88 4.35
N ALA A 281 12.17 24.17 5.64
CA ALA A 281 11.64 25.38 6.28
C ALA A 281 12.20 26.67 5.67
N ILE A 282 13.49 26.72 5.32
CA ILE A 282 14.12 27.95 4.81
C ILE A 282 13.97 28.13 3.30
N ALA A 283 13.86 27.04 2.53
CA ALA A 283 13.93 27.11 1.07
C ALA A 283 12.63 26.69 0.38
N GLN A 284 11.92 25.70 0.91
CA GLN A 284 10.75 25.10 0.26
C GLN A 284 9.44 25.73 0.76
N ALA A 285 9.30 25.93 2.07
CA ALA A 285 8.12 26.57 2.66
C ALA A 285 7.92 27.98 2.08
N GLN A 286 6.66 28.35 1.83
CA GLN A 286 6.31 29.58 1.15
C GLN A 286 6.72 30.81 1.96
N ASN A 287 6.53 30.77 3.28
CA ASN A 287 6.74 31.89 4.20
C ASN A 287 7.74 31.58 5.34
N GLY A 288 8.57 30.55 5.17
CA GLY A 288 9.28 29.97 6.29
C GLY A 288 8.41 28.95 7.03
N GLY A 289 8.98 28.31 8.05
CA GLY A 289 8.30 27.23 8.75
C GLY A 289 8.89 26.92 10.11
N TRP A 290 8.22 26.01 10.79
CA TRP A 290 8.62 25.44 12.06
C TRP A 290 9.23 24.06 11.84
N VAL A 291 10.27 23.77 12.62
CA VAL A 291 10.87 22.44 12.75
C VAL A 291 10.71 22.00 14.19
N TYR A 292 10.00 20.90 14.40
CA TYR A 292 9.70 20.32 15.70
C TYR A 292 10.47 19.02 15.90
N GLU A 293 11.09 18.88 17.05
CA GLU A 293 11.70 17.61 17.44
C GLU A 293 10.63 16.69 18.02
N VAL A 294 10.43 15.56 17.37
CA VAL A 294 9.49 14.51 17.79
C VAL A 294 10.24 13.50 18.65
N ARG A 295 9.65 13.11 19.78
CA ARG A 295 10.22 12.14 20.72
C ARG A 295 10.58 10.82 20.01
N PRO A 296 11.74 10.24 20.31
CA PRO A 296 12.08 8.89 19.87
C PRO A 296 11.03 7.84 20.24
N ASN A 297 11.04 6.73 19.52
CA ASN A 297 10.08 5.62 19.61
C ASN A 297 8.64 6.01 19.24
N SER A 298 8.45 7.13 18.56
CA SER A 298 7.17 7.48 17.94
C SER A 298 6.98 6.67 16.66
N VAL A 299 5.77 6.17 16.46
CA VAL A 299 5.37 5.45 15.26
C VAL A 299 4.95 6.43 14.16
N ALA A 300 5.45 6.20 12.96
CA ALA A 300 5.14 6.95 11.74
C ALA A 300 5.11 6.02 10.53
N VAL A 301 4.69 6.52 9.38
CA VAL A 301 4.78 5.80 8.10
C VAL A 301 6.02 6.27 7.34
N ASP A 302 6.83 5.32 6.86
CA ASP A 302 7.99 5.61 6.01
C ASP A 302 7.54 6.04 4.60
N LEU A 303 7.97 7.23 4.17
CA LEU A 303 7.66 7.82 2.86
C LEU A 303 8.81 7.65 1.86
N SER A 304 9.89 6.97 2.23
CA SER A 304 11.01 6.67 1.32
C SER A 304 10.61 5.74 0.19
N GLY A 305 9.58 4.92 0.41
CA GLY A 305 9.00 4.08 -0.64
C GLY A 305 8.50 4.93 -1.80
N ARG A 306 8.85 4.54 -3.03
CA ARG A 306 8.39 5.19 -4.27
C ARG A 306 6.87 5.43 -4.30
N ASN A 307 6.12 4.56 -3.63
CA ASN A 307 4.66 4.59 -3.60
C ASN A 307 4.09 5.41 -2.44
N THR A 308 4.79 5.55 -1.31
CA THR A 308 4.30 6.28 -0.12
C THR A 308 4.86 7.70 -0.02
N GLY A 309 5.60 8.19 -1.02
CA GLY A 309 6.06 9.58 -1.10
C GLY A 309 7.25 9.74 -2.06
N GLY A 310 8.16 8.76 -2.04
CA GLY A 310 9.35 8.74 -2.89
C GLY A 310 10.44 9.71 -2.44
N ARG A 311 10.46 10.08 -1.15
CA ARG A 311 11.48 10.97 -0.57
C ARG A 311 12.22 10.24 0.54
N GLU A 312 13.49 9.93 0.28
CA GLU A 312 14.36 9.29 1.26
C GLU A 312 14.40 10.11 2.56
N GLY A 313 14.34 9.42 3.70
CA GLY A 313 14.37 10.06 5.03
C GLY A 313 13.09 10.80 5.42
N ALA A 314 12.03 10.81 4.61
CA ALA A 314 10.76 11.41 4.97
C ALA A 314 9.79 10.41 5.64
N PHE A 315 8.98 10.91 6.57
CA PHE A 315 7.99 10.15 7.33
C PHE A 315 6.68 10.92 7.43
N ALA A 316 5.55 10.21 7.55
CA ALA A 316 4.24 10.82 7.83
C ALA A 316 3.70 10.42 9.19
N PHE A 317 3.26 11.42 9.94
CA PHE A 317 2.41 11.28 11.12
C PHE A 317 0.95 11.57 10.74
N ILE A 318 0.19 10.51 10.50
CA ILE A 318 -1.23 10.61 10.11
C ILE A 318 -2.07 11.04 11.32
N GLY A 319 -2.97 12.00 11.13
CA GLY A 319 -3.67 12.76 12.17
C GLY A 319 -2.77 13.67 13.01
N GLY A 320 -1.52 13.89 12.58
CA GLY A 320 -0.57 14.73 13.30
C GLY A 320 0.04 14.08 14.55
N ILE A 321 0.57 14.91 15.44
CA ILE A 321 1.44 14.49 16.56
C ILE A 321 0.94 15.12 17.86
N LYS A 322 0.65 14.30 18.88
CA LYS A 322 0.24 14.81 20.21
C LYS A 322 1.30 15.73 20.81
N GLY A 323 0.85 16.79 21.50
CA GLY A 323 1.74 17.82 22.04
C GLY A 323 2.83 17.26 22.96
N GLY A 324 2.45 16.33 23.86
CA GLY A 324 3.38 15.66 24.77
C GLY A 324 4.47 14.80 24.11
N LEU A 325 4.47 14.65 22.79
CA LEU A 325 5.51 13.99 21.99
C LEU A 325 6.42 14.97 21.25
N LEU A 326 6.10 16.26 21.23
CA LEU A 326 6.96 17.31 20.68
C LEU A 326 7.85 17.84 21.82
N MET A 327 9.16 17.80 21.62
CA MET A 327 10.12 18.17 22.67
C MET A 327 10.52 19.64 22.54
N ASN A 328 10.89 20.04 21.32
CA ASN A 328 11.46 21.34 21.02
C ASN A 328 10.93 21.86 19.69
N ALA A 329 10.94 23.18 19.48
CA ALA A 329 10.59 23.80 18.20
C ALA A 329 11.53 24.94 17.83
N ARG A 330 11.77 25.11 16.53
CA ARG A 330 12.54 26.20 15.94
C ARG A 330 11.75 26.82 14.80
N ARG A 331 11.56 28.14 14.79
CA ARG A 331 10.96 28.88 13.68
C ARG A 331 12.05 29.42 12.77
N PHE A 332 11.83 29.29 11.47
CA PHE A 332 12.68 29.82 10.42
C PHE A 332 11.89 30.77 9.54
N GLU A 333 12.55 31.85 9.12
CA GLU A 333 12.07 32.71 8.03
C GLU A 333 12.65 32.22 6.71
N LYS A 334 11.93 32.46 5.61
CA LYS A 334 12.37 32.07 4.28
C LYS A 334 13.71 32.73 3.94
N GLY A 335 14.66 31.93 3.48
CA GLY A 335 16.02 32.36 3.16
C GLY A 335 16.93 32.62 4.37
N VAL A 336 16.44 32.47 5.60
CA VAL A 336 17.22 32.73 6.83
C VAL A 336 17.70 31.40 7.43
N GLY A 337 19.02 31.17 7.42
CA GLY A 337 19.61 29.92 7.89
C GLY A 337 19.69 29.74 9.41
N GLU A 338 19.42 30.79 10.18
CA GLU A 338 19.36 30.76 11.65
C GLU A 338 17.91 30.81 12.13
N PRO A 339 17.57 30.11 13.23
CA PRO A 339 16.23 30.17 13.78
C PRO A 339 15.97 31.56 14.39
N VAL A 340 14.82 32.12 14.05
CA VAL A 340 14.34 33.42 14.54
C VAL A 340 13.59 33.29 15.87
N GLU A 341 13.14 32.07 16.18
CA GLU A 341 12.44 31.75 17.43
C GLU A 341 12.71 30.29 17.83
N CYS A 342 12.76 30.04 19.14
CA CYS A 342 13.06 28.73 19.71
C CYS A 342 12.20 28.49 20.95
N ILE A 343 11.71 27.26 21.09
CA ILE A 343 10.84 26.85 22.20
C ILE A 343 11.34 25.51 22.72
N GLY A 344 11.46 25.39 24.06
CA GLY A 344 12.00 24.19 24.73
C GLY A 344 13.53 24.09 24.74
N ILE A 345 14.24 25.02 24.08
CA ILE A 345 15.70 25.04 23.97
C ILE A 345 16.24 26.36 24.52
N GLU A 346 17.35 26.31 25.25
CA GLU A 346 18.10 27.52 25.64
C GLU A 346 18.52 28.33 24.40
N LYS A 347 18.37 29.65 24.47
CA LYS A 347 18.46 30.56 23.32
C LYS A 347 19.84 30.53 22.65
N GLU A 348 20.89 30.38 23.43
CA GLU A 348 22.28 30.30 22.98
C GLU A 348 22.54 28.98 22.25
N VAL A 349 22.04 27.85 22.77
CA VAL A 349 22.13 26.54 22.11
C VAL A 349 21.36 26.55 20.79
N CYS A 350 20.21 27.22 20.76
CA CYS A 350 19.38 27.28 19.57
C CYS A 350 20.05 27.98 18.37
N ARG A 351 20.92 28.98 18.61
CA ARG A 351 21.63 29.72 17.54
C ARG A 351 22.95 29.08 17.13
N LEU A 352 23.60 28.32 18.01
CA LEU A 352 24.99 27.90 17.86
C LEU A 352 25.19 26.57 17.09
N GLU A 353 24.16 25.75 16.90
CA GLU A 353 24.29 24.44 16.23
C GLU A 353 24.65 24.51 14.73
N ASN A 354 24.68 25.70 14.12
CA ASN A 354 25.17 25.90 12.74
C ASN A 354 26.71 25.86 12.60
N ARG A 355 27.49 25.59 13.66
CA ARG A 355 28.97 25.64 13.62
C ARG A 355 29.70 24.30 13.65
N HIS A 356 29.02 23.17 13.90
CA HIS A 356 29.71 21.87 14.13
C HIS A 356 29.09 20.65 13.44
N GLN A 357 28.31 20.85 12.38
CA GLN A 357 28.00 19.81 11.39
C GLN A 357 28.52 20.27 10.04
#